data_AF-A0A1S7FYN7-F1
#
_entry.id   AF-A0A1S7FYN7-F1
#
_cell.length_a   1.000
_cell.length_b   1.000
_cell.length_c   1.000
_cell.angle_alpha   90.00
_cell.angle_beta   90.00
_cell.angle_gamma   90.00
#
_symmetry.space_group_name_H-M   'P 1'
#
loop_
_entity.id
_entity.type
_entity.pdbx_description
1 polymer ?
#
loop_
_entity_poly.entity_id
_entity_poly.type
_entity_poly.pdbx_seq_one_letter_code
_entity_poly.pdbx_strand_id
1 'polypeptide(L)'
;MEANLKNNDVYKVNKGKEHIGTLKKQEVRLPDVYEQPVNYTKRDRVEFNNLRKDFDNGIRKKFLKSLAADNGLVATFEKVGLSAQDIKKMEAGKVPTGYQVHHKLPLDDGGTNDFKNLVLIKNDPFHKVLTNTQKTLTKDLNVGETVKLEWPIPDGSIYPKK
;
A
#
# COMPACT_ATOMS: atom_id res chain seq x y z
N MET A 1 29.62 2.30 -8.64
CA MET A 1 29.66 1.09 -7.79
C MET A 1 28.35 0.37 -8.03
N GLU A 2 28.35 -0.63 -8.90
CA GLU A 2 27.16 -1.32 -9.39
C GLU A 2 26.69 -2.32 -8.33
N ALA A 3 25.59 -2.02 -7.65
CA ALA A 3 24.90 -2.99 -6.82
C ALA A 3 23.99 -3.86 -7.70
N ASN A 4 24.28 -5.16 -7.70
CA ASN A 4 23.54 -6.25 -8.34
C ASN A 4 22.01 -6.11 -8.14
N LEU A 5 21.30 -5.61 -9.15
CA LEU A 5 19.84 -5.66 -9.28
C LEU A 5 19.39 -7.03 -9.82
N LYS A 6 19.84 -8.12 -9.20
CA LYS A 6 19.30 -9.46 -9.51
C LYS A 6 18.25 -9.83 -8.47
N ASN A 7 16.98 -9.77 -8.89
CA ASN A 7 15.86 -10.54 -8.35
C ASN A 7 15.41 -10.27 -6.90
N ASN A 8 15.26 -9.01 -6.48
CA ASN A 8 14.55 -8.67 -5.25
C ASN A 8 13.42 -7.68 -5.52
N ASP A 9 12.37 -8.14 -6.21
CA ASP A 9 11.13 -7.40 -6.28
C ASP A 9 10.40 -7.66 -4.94
N VAL A 10 10.86 -7.01 -3.86
CA VAL A 10 10.33 -7.20 -2.48
C VAL A 10 8.82 -6.90 -2.40
N TYR A 11 8.30 -6.18 -3.40
CA TYR A 11 6.88 -5.90 -3.59
C TYR A 11 6.11 -7.00 -4.32
N LYS A 12 6.79 -8.05 -4.80
CA LYS A 12 6.19 -9.19 -5.46
C LYS A 12 5.48 -10.03 -4.41
N VAL A 13 4.20 -10.22 -4.64
CA VAL A 13 3.34 -10.95 -3.73
C VAL A 13 3.48 -12.45 -3.96
N ASN A 14 3.91 -13.19 -2.93
CA ASN A 14 3.78 -14.64 -2.91
C ASN A 14 2.31 -15.00 -2.61
N LYS A 15 1.63 -15.60 -3.59
CA LYS A 15 0.23 -16.00 -3.44
C LYS A 15 0.14 -17.16 -2.44
N GLY A 16 -0.17 -16.82 -1.20
CA GLY A 16 -0.38 -17.76 -0.09
C GLY A 16 -1.81 -17.71 0.40
N LYS A 17 -1.99 -17.69 1.73
CA LYS A 17 -3.29 -17.48 2.35
C LYS A 17 -3.70 -16.02 2.22
N GLU A 18 -4.94 -15.79 1.80
CA GLU A 18 -5.51 -14.45 1.79
C GLU A 18 -5.78 -13.95 3.21
N HIS A 19 -5.55 -12.66 3.44
CA HIS A 19 -5.67 -12.04 4.73
C HIS A 19 -7.15 -11.90 5.15
N ILE A 20 -7.43 -12.22 6.41
CA ILE A 20 -8.70 -11.94 7.08
C ILE A 20 -8.38 -11.05 8.27
N GLY A 21 -8.90 -9.83 8.26
CA GLY A 21 -8.74 -8.86 9.34
C GLY A 21 -10.06 -8.58 10.03
N THR A 22 -10.05 -7.63 10.97
CA THR A 22 -11.25 -7.23 11.71
C THR A 22 -11.54 -5.73 11.55
N LEU A 23 -12.79 -5.38 11.31
CA LEU A 23 -13.29 -4.01 11.34
C LEU A 23 -14.59 -3.96 12.14
N LYS A 24 -14.65 -3.08 13.16
CA LYS A 24 -15.82 -2.95 14.05
C LYS A 24 -16.27 -4.30 14.64
N LYS A 25 -15.31 -5.14 15.07
CA LYS A 25 -15.53 -6.48 15.62
C LYS A 25 -16.12 -7.51 14.64
N GLN A 26 -16.16 -7.21 13.35
CA GLN A 26 -16.55 -8.14 12.30
C GLN A 26 -15.34 -8.56 11.48
N GLU A 27 -15.26 -9.84 11.14
CA GLU A 27 -14.24 -10.34 10.22
C GLU A 27 -14.50 -9.82 8.81
N VAL A 28 -13.43 -9.37 8.15
CA VAL A 28 -13.46 -8.91 6.77
C VAL A 28 -12.33 -9.59 6.01
N ARG A 29 -12.72 -10.39 5.01
CA ARG A 29 -11.79 -11.01 4.07
C ARG A 29 -11.26 -9.98 3.09
N LEU A 30 -9.95 -9.96 2.89
CA LEU A 30 -9.27 -9.13 1.91
C LEU A 30 -8.76 -10.01 0.75
N PRO A 31 -9.59 -10.26 -0.29
CA PRO A 31 -9.15 -11.04 -1.44
C PRO A 31 -7.96 -10.39 -2.15
N ASP A 32 -7.00 -11.16 -2.64
CA ASP A 32 -5.76 -10.65 -3.25
C ASP A 32 -4.84 -9.82 -2.33
N VAL A 33 -5.08 -9.86 -1.01
CA VAL A 33 -4.09 -9.47 0.01
C VAL A 33 -3.55 -10.74 0.62
N TYR A 34 -2.24 -10.95 0.55
CA TYR A 34 -1.62 -12.18 1.01
C TYR A 34 -0.64 -11.89 2.13
N GLU A 35 -0.67 -12.73 3.17
CA GLU A 35 0.28 -12.68 4.27
C GLU A 35 1.62 -13.28 3.85
N GLN A 36 2.70 -12.57 4.15
CA GLN A 36 4.06 -12.99 3.83
C GLN A 36 5.02 -12.68 4.98
N PRO A 37 6.02 -13.54 5.24
CA PRO A 37 7.00 -13.30 6.28
C PRO A 37 7.90 -12.12 5.90
N VAL A 38 7.97 -11.13 6.78
CA VAL A 38 8.88 -9.99 6.69
C VAL A 38 9.69 -9.87 7.98
N ASN A 39 10.93 -9.39 7.86
CA ASN A 39 11.68 -8.90 9.01
C ASN A 39 11.35 -7.41 9.15
N TYR A 40 10.45 -7.10 10.08
CA TYR A 40 10.05 -5.73 10.36
C TYR A 40 11.04 -5.12 11.33
N THR A 41 11.71 -4.05 10.93
CA THR A 41 12.55 -3.23 11.79
C THR A 41 11.93 -1.86 11.95
N LYS A 42 11.55 -1.48 13.17
CA LYS A 42 10.90 -0.18 13.39
C LYS A 42 11.86 0.96 13.09
N ARG A 43 11.57 1.73 12.04
CA ARG A 43 12.41 2.80 11.53
C ARG A 43 12.57 3.94 12.54
N ASP A 44 13.72 4.60 12.46
CA ASP A 44 13.93 5.88 13.13
C ASP A 44 12.86 6.92 12.77
N ARG A 45 12.49 7.76 13.75
CA ARG A 45 11.38 8.71 13.57
C ARG A 45 11.75 9.87 12.64
N VAL A 46 13.01 10.29 12.60
CA VAL A 46 13.46 11.36 11.70
C VAL A 46 13.44 10.87 10.26
N GLU A 47 13.98 9.67 10.02
CA GLU A 47 13.94 9.04 8.70
C GLU A 47 12.49 8.82 8.22
N PHE A 48 11.63 8.25 9.07
CA PHE A 48 10.21 8.09 8.78
C PHE A 48 9.55 9.43 8.38
N ASN A 49 9.78 10.48 9.16
CA ASN A 49 9.16 11.79 8.92
C ASN A 49 9.63 12.40 7.61
N ASN A 50 10.90 12.23 7.23
CA ASN A 50 11.42 12.70 5.95
C ASN A 50 10.75 11.97 4.78
N LEU A 51 10.67 10.63 4.82
CA LEU A 51 9.98 9.87 3.78
C LEU A 51 8.49 10.23 3.71
N ARG A 52 7.85 10.45 4.85
CA ARG A 52 6.45 10.87 4.89
C ARG A 52 6.25 12.25 4.27
N LYS A 53 7.15 13.18 4.54
CA LYS A 53 7.15 14.53 3.95
C LYS A 53 7.29 14.46 2.43
N ASP A 54 8.19 13.63 1.91
CA ASP A 54 8.36 13.46 0.46
C ASP A 54 7.11 12.83 -0.19
N PHE A 55 6.50 11.87 0.50
CA PHE A 55 5.24 11.28 0.08
C PHE A 55 4.14 12.33 -0.10
N ASP A 56 3.95 13.15 0.93
CA ASP A 56 2.91 14.17 0.98
C ASP A 56 3.19 15.35 0.03
N ASN A 57 4.47 15.68 -0.23
CA ASN A 57 4.88 16.83 -1.04
C ASN A 57 4.97 16.57 -2.55
N GLY A 58 4.78 15.34 -3.02
CA GLY A 58 4.71 15.14 -4.46
C GLY A 58 4.61 13.71 -4.95
N ILE A 59 5.15 12.74 -4.21
CA ILE A 59 5.19 11.36 -4.69
C ILE A 59 3.76 10.82 -4.82
N ARG A 60 2.88 11.06 -3.84
CA ARG A 60 1.45 10.68 -3.95
C ARG A 60 0.80 11.26 -5.20
N LYS A 61 1.05 12.55 -5.48
CA LYS A 61 0.53 13.25 -6.66
C LYS A 61 1.03 12.61 -7.95
N LYS A 62 2.34 12.33 -8.04
CA LYS A 62 2.96 11.74 -9.24
C LYS A 62 2.47 10.31 -9.48
N PHE A 63 2.29 9.52 -8.41
CA PHE A 63 1.74 8.17 -8.49
C PHE A 63 0.31 8.16 -9.04
N LEU A 64 -0.56 9.04 -8.55
CA LEU A 64 -1.94 9.12 -9.05
C LEU A 64 -1.99 9.51 -10.54
N LYS A 65 -1.12 10.43 -10.96
CA LYS A 65 -1.00 10.81 -12.37
C LYS A 65 -0.49 9.67 -13.24
N SER A 66 0.50 8.90 -12.78
CA SER A 66 0.99 7.75 -13.54
C SER A 66 -0.07 6.67 -13.70
N LEU A 67 -0.91 6.46 -12.68
CA LEU A 67 -2.04 5.54 -12.77
C LEU A 67 -3.08 6.00 -13.81
N ALA A 68 -3.43 7.28 -13.81
CA ALA A 68 -4.42 7.82 -14.76
C ALA A 68 -3.92 7.84 -16.21
N ALA A 69 -2.60 7.94 -16.42
CA ALA A 69 -1.98 7.90 -17.75
C ALA A 69 -1.84 6.48 -18.33
N ASP A 70 -2.07 5.44 -17.53
CA ASP A 70 -1.98 4.05 -17.98
C ASP A 70 -3.35 3.58 -18.50
N ASN A 71 -3.49 3.59 -19.83
CA ASN A 71 -4.71 3.16 -20.52
C ASN A 71 -5.12 1.71 -20.18
N GLY A 72 -4.17 0.85 -19.81
CA GLY A 72 -4.46 -0.53 -19.38
C GLY A 72 -5.15 -0.59 -18.01
N LEU A 73 -4.89 0.39 -17.15
CA LEU A 73 -5.50 0.48 -15.81
C LEU A 73 -6.84 1.24 -15.82
N VAL A 74 -7.06 2.16 -16.75
CA VAL A 74 -8.33 2.91 -16.86
C VAL A 74 -9.54 1.98 -16.96
N ALA A 75 -9.47 0.94 -17.80
CA ALA A 75 -10.54 -0.06 -17.90
C ALA A 75 -10.75 -0.85 -16.59
N THR A 76 -9.71 -0.98 -15.77
CA THR A 76 -9.82 -1.59 -14.43
C THR A 76 -10.50 -0.63 -13.46
N PHE A 77 -10.19 0.68 -13.53
CA PHE A 77 -10.79 1.71 -12.68
C PHE A 77 -12.31 1.77 -12.85
N GLU A 78 -12.79 1.75 -14.09
CA GLU A 78 -14.22 1.74 -14.38
C GLU A 78 -14.91 0.49 -13.82
N LYS A 79 -14.30 -0.69 -13.97
CA LYS A 79 -14.83 -1.96 -13.43
C LYS A 79 -14.95 -1.96 -11.92
N VAL A 80 -14.01 -1.33 -11.21
CA VAL A 80 -14.05 -1.21 -9.73
C VAL A 80 -14.85 0.01 -9.26
N GLY A 81 -15.52 0.70 -10.19
CA GLY A 81 -16.49 1.75 -9.90
C GLY A 81 -15.92 3.17 -9.73
N LEU A 82 -14.71 3.45 -10.22
CA LEU A 82 -14.23 4.83 -10.33
C LEU A 82 -15.00 5.54 -11.45
N SER A 83 -15.55 6.71 -11.13
CA SER A 83 -16.22 7.54 -12.12
C SER A 83 -15.21 8.27 -13.02
N ALA A 84 -15.67 8.77 -14.16
CA ALA A 84 -14.87 9.67 -15.00
C ALA A 84 -14.39 10.92 -14.22
N GLN A 85 -15.17 11.39 -13.25
CA GLN A 85 -14.74 12.50 -12.39
C GLN A 85 -13.60 12.10 -11.45
N ASP A 86 -13.59 10.86 -10.96
CA ASP A 86 -12.50 10.34 -10.14
C ASP A 86 -11.22 10.14 -10.94
N ILE A 87 -11.33 9.67 -12.18
CA ILE A 87 -10.19 9.58 -13.10
C ILE A 87 -9.61 10.99 -13.35
N LYS A 88 -10.47 11.99 -13.62
CA LYS A 88 -10.03 13.40 -13.74
C LYS A 88 -9.34 13.94 -12.49
N LYS A 89 -9.78 13.54 -11.28
CA LYS A 89 -9.07 13.88 -10.04
C LYS A 89 -7.66 13.29 -10.06
N MET A 90 -7.52 12.02 -10.46
CA MET A 90 -6.22 11.35 -10.54
C MET A 90 -5.28 12.00 -11.56
N GLU A 91 -5.79 12.44 -12.72
CA GLU A 91 -5.02 13.22 -13.70
C GLU A 91 -4.50 14.56 -13.13
N ALA A 92 -5.27 15.17 -12.23
CA ALA A 92 -4.85 16.33 -11.45
C ALA A 92 -3.91 15.97 -10.28
N GLY A 93 -3.69 14.67 -10.02
CA GLY A 93 -2.90 14.11 -8.92
C GLY A 93 -3.61 14.19 -7.56
N LYS A 94 -4.94 14.18 -7.57
CA LYS A 94 -5.81 14.15 -6.39
C LYS A 94 -6.39 12.75 -6.19
N VAL A 95 -6.56 12.35 -4.93
CA VAL A 95 -7.11 11.04 -4.59
C VAL A 95 -8.61 11.00 -4.95
N PRO A 96 -9.10 9.94 -5.62
CA PRO A 96 -10.52 9.69 -5.84
C PRO A 96 -11.36 9.69 -4.56
N THR A 97 -12.65 10.00 -4.70
CA THR A 97 -13.56 9.93 -3.54
C THR A 97 -13.65 8.50 -3.02
N GLY A 98 -13.45 8.31 -1.71
CA GLY A 98 -13.55 7.00 -1.07
C GLY A 98 -12.33 6.10 -1.24
N TYR A 99 -11.23 6.60 -1.81
CA TYR A 99 -9.94 5.89 -1.93
C TYR A 99 -8.83 6.55 -1.11
N GLN A 100 -7.70 5.85 -0.99
CA GLN A 100 -6.44 6.32 -0.40
C GLN A 100 -5.25 5.75 -1.18
N VAL A 101 -4.09 6.40 -1.10
CA VAL A 101 -2.83 5.80 -1.54
C VAL A 101 -2.15 5.19 -0.32
N HIS A 102 -1.87 3.89 -0.39
CA HIS A 102 -1.30 3.11 0.71
C HIS A 102 0.05 2.53 0.31
N HIS A 103 0.95 2.39 1.29
CA HIS A 103 2.23 1.72 1.13
C HIS A 103 2.08 0.23 1.45
N LYS A 104 2.51 -0.66 0.55
CA LYS A 104 2.43 -2.12 0.72
C LYS A 104 3.30 -2.58 1.89
N LEU A 105 4.55 -2.16 1.90
CA LEU A 105 5.43 -2.17 3.06
C LEU A 105 5.45 -0.78 3.67
N PRO A 106 5.28 -0.64 4.99
CA PRO A 106 5.05 0.65 5.61
C PRO A 106 6.34 1.47 5.65
N LEU A 107 6.21 2.79 5.60
CA LEU A 107 7.33 3.70 5.85
C LEU A 107 7.88 3.59 7.29
N ASP A 108 7.13 2.97 8.22
CA ASP A 108 7.57 2.72 9.60
C ASP A 108 8.56 1.53 9.70
N ASP A 109 8.83 0.86 8.59
CA ASP A 109 9.81 -0.22 8.38
C ASP A 109 10.56 0.04 7.05
N GLY A 110 11.23 -0.95 6.45
CA GLY A 110 11.95 -0.89 5.18
C GLY A 110 11.15 -0.48 3.93
N GLY A 111 9.86 -0.15 4.02
CA GLY A 111 9.09 0.39 2.92
C GLY A 111 9.63 1.74 2.42
N THR A 112 9.52 1.98 1.11
CA THR A 112 9.99 3.22 0.44
C THR A 112 8.84 3.95 -0.26
N ASN A 113 9.15 5.08 -0.87
CA ASN A 113 8.21 5.84 -1.70
C ASN A 113 8.20 5.42 -3.18
N ASP A 114 8.82 4.28 -3.52
CA ASP A 114 8.78 3.74 -4.88
C ASP A 114 7.34 3.40 -5.28
N PHE A 115 6.97 3.68 -6.54
CA PHE A 115 5.59 3.42 -7.01
C PHE A 115 5.20 1.94 -6.91
N LYS A 116 6.17 1.03 -7.02
CA LYS A 116 5.94 -0.42 -6.81
C LYS A 116 5.45 -0.75 -5.40
N ASN A 117 5.84 0.06 -4.41
CA ASN A 117 5.41 -0.02 -3.02
C ASN A 117 4.05 0.67 -2.78
N LEU A 118 3.48 1.34 -3.77
CA LEU A 118 2.22 2.07 -3.60
C LEU A 118 1.06 1.31 -4.22
N VAL A 119 -0.12 1.48 -3.64
CA VAL A 119 -1.39 0.98 -4.16
C VAL A 119 -2.48 2.01 -3.92
N LEU A 120 -3.34 2.24 -4.94
CA LEU A 120 -4.58 2.96 -4.76
C LEU A 120 -5.63 2.01 -4.18
N ILE A 121 -6.07 2.24 -2.95
CA ILE A 121 -6.93 1.32 -2.21
C ILE A 121 -8.25 1.97 -1.83
N LYS A 122 -9.36 1.25 -2.02
CA LYS A 122 -10.68 1.70 -1.54
C LYS A 122 -10.68 1.74 -0.01
N ASN A 123 -11.13 2.86 0.54
CA ASN A 123 -10.94 3.17 1.96
C ASN A 123 -11.74 2.22 2.87
N ASP A 124 -13.04 2.08 2.62
CA ASP A 124 -13.95 1.24 3.41
C ASP A 124 -14.39 0.02 2.57
N PRO A 125 -14.23 -1.22 3.07
CA PRO A 125 -13.61 -1.59 4.35
C PRO A 125 -12.09 -1.75 4.28
N PHE A 126 -11.53 -1.84 3.08
CA PHE A 126 -10.25 -2.52 2.87
C PHE A 126 -9.04 -1.80 3.47
N HIS A 127 -8.84 -0.51 3.19
CA HIS A 127 -7.74 0.25 3.77
C HIS A 127 -7.81 0.27 5.30
N LYS A 128 -9.01 0.39 5.86
CA LYS A 128 -9.23 0.41 7.32
C LYS A 128 -8.85 -0.93 7.96
N VAL A 129 -9.32 -2.05 7.39
CA VAL A 129 -8.96 -3.40 7.87
C VAL A 129 -7.45 -3.59 7.81
N LEU A 130 -6.84 -3.31 6.66
CA LEU A 130 -5.41 -3.48 6.46
C LEU A 130 -4.59 -2.65 7.47
N THR A 131 -4.92 -1.38 7.62
CA THR A 131 -4.23 -0.48 8.58
C THR A 131 -4.43 -0.94 10.03
N ASN A 132 -5.60 -1.46 10.40
CA ASN A 132 -5.84 -1.97 11.75
C ASN A 132 -4.98 -3.19 12.07
N THR A 133 -4.92 -4.15 11.14
CA THR A 133 -4.03 -5.32 11.27
C THR A 133 -2.59 -4.87 11.43
N GLN A 134 -2.10 -4.05 10.50
CA GLN A 134 -0.71 -3.56 10.49
C GLN A 134 -0.34 -2.82 11.79
N LYS A 135 -1.22 -1.95 12.29
CA LYS A 135 -1.02 -1.27 13.59
C LYS A 135 -0.98 -2.25 14.76
N THR A 136 -1.82 -3.27 14.74
CA THR A 136 -1.88 -4.28 15.82
C THR A 136 -0.59 -5.10 15.87
N LEU A 137 -0.02 -5.43 14.70
CA LEU A 137 1.24 -6.17 14.61
C LEU A 137 2.46 -5.39 15.12
N THR A 138 2.42 -4.06 15.12
CA THR A 138 3.60 -3.20 15.36
C THR A 138 3.49 -2.26 16.55
N LYS A 139 2.37 -2.32 17.30
CA LYS A 139 2.05 -1.36 18.37
C LYS A 139 3.07 -1.34 19.51
N ASP A 140 3.65 -2.50 19.86
CA ASP A 140 4.51 -2.64 21.03
C ASP A 140 6.01 -2.57 20.68
N LEU A 141 6.34 -2.38 19.40
CA LEU A 141 7.73 -2.33 18.95
C LEU A 141 8.38 -1.00 19.28
N ASN A 142 9.61 -1.08 19.77
CA ASN A 142 10.50 0.06 19.97
C ASN A 142 11.26 0.40 18.69
N VAL A 143 11.71 1.65 18.54
CA VAL A 143 12.56 2.05 17.41
C VAL A 143 13.84 1.21 17.40
N GLY A 144 14.20 0.68 16.23
CA GLY A 144 15.35 -0.22 16.02
C GLY A 144 15.05 -1.70 16.32
N GLU A 145 13.95 -2.01 17.01
CA GLU A 145 13.56 -3.39 17.28
C GLU A 145 13.20 -4.11 15.98
N THR A 146 13.69 -5.34 15.84
CA THR A 146 13.42 -6.20 14.68
C THR A 146 12.66 -7.45 15.10
N VAL A 147 11.54 -7.71 14.43
CA VAL A 147 10.71 -8.90 14.64
C VAL A 147 10.31 -9.52 13.31
N LYS A 148 10.15 -10.84 13.28
CA LYS A 148 9.59 -11.55 12.14
C LYS A 148 8.07 -11.54 12.22
N LEU A 149 7.39 -10.99 11.22
CA LEU A 149 5.92 -10.85 11.17
C LEU A 149 5.37 -11.44 9.88
N GLU A 150 4.13 -11.94 9.94
CA GLU A 150 3.33 -12.20 8.75
C GLU A 150 2.63 -10.90 8.35
N TRP A 151 3.10 -10.27 7.28
CA TRP A 151 2.63 -8.96 6.85
C TRP A 151 1.63 -9.08 5.69
N PRO A 152 0.44 -8.48 5.80
CA PRO A 152 -0.54 -8.49 4.72
C PRO A 152 -0.13 -7.49 3.61
N ILE A 153 0.11 -8.01 2.40
CA ILE A 153 0.53 -7.21 1.24
C ILE A 153 -0.55 -7.25 0.15
N PRO A 154 -1.15 -6.12 -0.25
CA PRO A 154 -2.06 -6.06 -1.39
C PRO A 154 -1.31 -6.18 -2.71
N ASP A 155 -1.82 -7.03 -3.60
CA ASP A 155 -1.27 -7.22 -4.94
C ASP A 155 -1.76 -6.13 -5.93
N GLY A 156 -0.88 -5.72 -6.86
CA GLY A 156 -1.18 -4.74 -7.91
C GLY A 156 -1.06 -3.27 -7.51
N SER A 157 -1.54 -2.38 -8.38
CA SER A 157 -1.48 -0.92 -8.21
C SER A 157 -2.83 -0.29 -7.82
N ILE A 158 -3.91 -1.07 -7.89
CA ILE A 158 -5.24 -0.71 -7.39
C ILE A 158 -5.84 -1.90 -6.62
N TYR A 159 -6.60 -1.58 -5.57
CA TYR A 159 -7.26 -2.57 -4.73
C TYR A 159 -8.68 -2.12 -4.29
N PRO A 160 -9.71 -2.99 -4.37
CA PRO A 160 -9.67 -4.36 -4.90
C PRO A 160 -9.49 -4.37 -6.42
N LYS A 161 -9.14 -5.52 -7.00
CA LYS A 161 -8.95 -5.67 -8.45
C LYS A 161 -10.27 -5.88 -9.23
N LYS A 162 -11.33 -6.29 -8.53
CA LYS A 162 -12.68 -6.57 -9.03
C LYS A 162 -13.64 -6.74 -7.86
#